data_AF-A0A7W3TEE3-F1
#
_entry.id   AF-A0A7W3TEE3-F1
#
_cell.length_a   1.000
_cell.length_b   1.000
_cell.length_c   1.000
_cell.angle_alpha   90.00
_cell.angle_beta   90.00
_cell.angle_gamma   90.00
#
_symmetry.space_group_name_H-M   'P 1'
#
loop_
_entity.id
_entity.type
_entity.pdbx_description
1 polymer ?
#
loop_
_entity_poly.entity_id
_entity_poly.type
_entity_poly.pdbx_seq_one_letter_code
_entity_poly.pdbx_strand_id
1 'polypeptide(L)'
;MDRIDEREIRERVRRAVAEEKSRPLSVAIVGQTGVGKSSLLNALFGTTLEVGDVAPTTKEPEPVRVKGARGHEIVFWDMPGIGESATADRRYLELYLTRLVECDVVLWALHADSRSVTYDRNVLDRLLDSAGEDARRALVGKITLVLTKVDMLAPPPWIFAKERKDGFFAPSAELEARIGAKADYFEEAFLASYAEWFRSRTYDDCGFSPPDDRFEVDSGHVVFNGHLMAEECERLSRKHPEFSGVFSRLRDNCRVICCSSAFRYGLAELLSVVVNKIDLSASGRFGKVIGRVEDVQRVKVSEVRSAGTIVVWDIRRDRKVFDFLDVDF
;
A
#
# COMPACT_ATOMS: atom_id res chain seq x y z
N MET A 1 49.50 -12.16 13.34
CA MET A 1 48.31 -11.36 13.04
C MET A 1 47.77 -11.88 11.72
N ASP A 2 46.67 -12.64 11.80
CA ASP A 2 46.07 -13.32 10.65
C ASP A 2 45.76 -12.31 9.53
N ARG A 3 46.34 -12.54 8.36
CA ARG A 3 45.85 -11.95 7.11
C ARG A 3 44.55 -12.66 6.80
N ILE A 4 43.43 -12.00 7.06
CA ILE A 4 42.10 -12.48 6.63
C ILE A 4 42.16 -12.70 5.11
N ASP A 5 41.91 -13.93 4.66
CA ASP A 5 41.97 -14.33 3.25
C ASP A 5 40.88 -13.60 2.46
N GLU A 6 41.27 -12.79 1.47
CA GLU A 6 40.35 -12.04 0.60
C GLU A 6 39.31 -12.94 -0.08
N ARG A 7 39.65 -14.21 -0.32
CA ARG A 7 38.73 -15.21 -0.90
C ARG A 7 37.62 -15.55 0.08
N GLU A 8 37.93 -15.72 1.35
CA GLU A 8 36.96 -15.99 2.42
C GLU A 8 36.06 -14.78 2.65
N ILE A 9 36.60 -13.56 2.62
CA ILE A 9 35.80 -12.33 2.69
C ILE A 9 34.82 -12.26 1.51
N ARG A 10 35.29 -12.50 0.28
CA ARG A 10 34.46 -12.44 -0.93
C ARG A 10 33.34 -13.49 -0.91
N GLU A 11 33.61 -14.69 -0.40
CA GLU A 11 32.63 -15.76 -0.26
C GLU A 11 31.59 -15.43 0.83
N ARG A 12 32.03 -14.91 1.98
CA ARG A 12 31.14 -14.41 3.04
C ARG A 12 30.23 -13.28 2.55
N VAL A 13 30.78 -12.31 1.81
CA VAL A 13 30.00 -11.22 1.20
C VAL A 13 29.00 -11.77 0.18
N ARG A 14 29.41 -12.69 -0.71
CA ARG A 14 28.50 -13.31 -1.68
C ARG A 14 27.35 -14.06 -0.99
N ARG A 15 27.66 -14.79 0.08
CA ARG A 15 26.67 -15.52 0.86
C ARG A 15 25.70 -14.57 1.56
N ALA A 16 26.20 -13.54 2.23
CA ALA A 16 25.38 -12.51 2.87
C ALA A 16 24.47 -11.79 1.86
N VAL A 17 25.00 -11.44 0.68
CA VAL A 17 24.21 -10.84 -0.42
C VAL A 17 23.16 -11.81 -0.96
N ALA A 18 23.47 -13.10 -1.06
CA ALA A 18 22.52 -14.12 -1.50
C ALA A 18 21.41 -14.35 -0.46
N GLU A 19 21.77 -14.43 0.82
CA GLU A 19 20.85 -14.55 1.95
C GLU A 19 19.92 -13.33 2.02
N GLU A 20 20.47 -12.12 1.93
CA GLU A 20 19.70 -10.86 1.88
C GLU A 20 18.77 -10.81 0.66
N LYS A 21 19.21 -11.27 -0.52
CA LYS A 21 18.34 -11.36 -1.69
C LYS A 21 17.25 -12.43 -1.55
N SER A 22 17.45 -13.43 -0.71
CA SER A 22 16.52 -14.54 -0.49
C SER A 22 15.53 -14.30 0.66
N ARG A 23 15.77 -13.28 1.50
CA ARG A 23 14.87 -13.00 2.63
C ARG A 23 13.46 -12.68 2.12
N PRO A 24 12.41 -13.13 2.84
CA PRO A 24 11.05 -12.71 2.52
C PRO A 24 10.92 -11.20 2.66
N LEU A 25 10.22 -10.58 1.73
CA LEU A 25 9.85 -9.18 1.86
C LEU A 25 8.74 -9.05 2.87
N SER A 26 8.79 -8.03 3.69
CA SER A 26 7.88 -7.86 4.83
C SER A 26 7.08 -6.58 4.68
N VAL A 27 5.76 -6.69 4.73
CA VAL A 27 4.82 -5.57 4.67
C VAL A 27 4.00 -5.57 5.96
N ALA A 28 4.00 -4.49 6.72
CA ALA A 28 3.13 -4.36 7.89
C ALA A 28 1.88 -3.56 7.52
N ILE A 29 0.71 -3.96 8.02
CA ILE A 29 -0.48 -3.09 8.02
C ILE A 29 -0.80 -2.66 9.45
N VAL A 30 -0.85 -1.35 9.67
CA VAL A 30 -1.14 -0.71 10.96
C VAL A 30 -2.30 0.25 10.85
N GLY A 31 -2.93 0.57 11.98
CA GLY A 31 -4.06 1.48 12.03
C GLY A 31 -4.97 1.16 13.20
N GLN A 32 -5.94 2.03 13.46
CA GLN A 32 -6.90 1.87 14.54
C GLN A 32 -7.66 0.54 14.47
N THR A 33 -8.18 0.08 15.60
CA THR A 33 -9.13 -1.04 15.65
C THR A 33 -10.35 -0.75 14.78
N GLY A 34 -10.85 -1.77 14.09
CA GLY A 34 -12.04 -1.63 13.26
C GLY A 34 -11.84 -0.83 11.96
N VAL A 35 -10.64 -0.34 11.67
CA VAL A 35 -10.36 0.41 10.43
C VAL A 35 -10.53 -0.48 9.19
N GLY A 36 -10.28 -1.79 9.30
CA GLY A 36 -10.49 -2.76 8.21
C GLY A 36 -9.22 -3.44 7.69
N LYS A 37 -8.15 -3.52 8.51
CA LYS A 37 -6.86 -4.13 8.16
C LYS A 37 -6.99 -5.59 7.71
N SER A 38 -7.57 -6.43 8.55
CA SER A 38 -7.79 -7.85 8.29
C SER A 38 -8.76 -8.05 7.10
N SER A 39 -9.81 -7.23 6.97
CA SER A 39 -10.70 -7.23 5.81
C SER A 39 -9.98 -6.88 4.51
N LEU A 40 -9.03 -5.95 4.54
CA LEU A 40 -8.21 -5.58 3.39
C LEU A 40 -7.28 -6.71 2.97
N LEU A 41 -6.60 -7.35 3.92
CA LEU A 41 -5.73 -8.51 3.64
C LEU A 41 -6.54 -9.70 3.10
N ASN A 42 -7.71 -9.99 3.69
CA ASN A 42 -8.63 -11.00 3.18
C ASN A 42 -9.06 -10.71 1.74
N ALA A 43 -9.38 -9.45 1.42
CA ALA A 43 -9.73 -9.07 0.06
C ALA A 43 -8.54 -9.22 -0.90
N LEU A 44 -7.34 -8.78 -0.52
CA LEU A 44 -6.13 -8.85 -1.34
C LEU A 44 -5.71 -10.30 -1.66
N PHE A 45 -5.77 -11.19 -0.68
CA PHE A 45 -5.16 -12.52 -0.81
C PHE A 45 -6.16 -13.68 -0.80
N GLY A 46 -7.46 -13.40 -0.62
CA GLY A 46 -8.48 -14.43 -0.50
C GLY A 46 -8.29 -15.27 0.77
N THR A 47 -7.75 -14.68 1.84
CA THR A 47 -7.55 -15.33 3.13
C THR A 47 -8.82 -15.33 3.99
N THR A 48 -8.79 -16.08 5.08
CA THR A 48 -9.88 -16.19 6.06
C THR A 48 -9.42 -15.72 7.45
N LEU A 49 -8.66 -14.61 7.52
CA LEU A 49 -8.30 -13.99 8.80
C LEU A 49 -9.58 -13.61 9.54
N GLU A 50 -9.58 -13.71 10.86
CA GLU A 50 -10.75 -13.40 11.69
C GLU A 50 -11.07 -11.89 11.61
N VAL A 51 -12.32 -11.57 11.27
CA VAL A 51 -12.84 -10.20 11.22
C VAL A 51 -13.97 -10.09 12.24
N GLY A 52 -13.86 -9.18 13.20
CA GLY A 52 -14.91 -8.90 14.19
C GLY A 52 -15.36 -7.44 14.15
N ASP A 53 -16.68 -7.21 14.23
CA ASP A 53 -17.29 -5.87 14.18
C ASP A 53 -17.34 -5.16 15.55
N VAL A 54 -17.08 -5.88 16.66
CA VAL A 54 -17.32 -5.37 18.03
C VAL A 54 -16.17 -5.67 19.01
N ALA A 55 -15.24 -6.58 18.68
CA ALA A 55 -14.09 -6.90 19.52
C ALA A 55 -12.81 -7.03 18.69
N PRO A 56 -11.65 -6.54 19.18
CA PRO A 56 -10.36 -6.83 18.59
C PRO A 56 -10.14 -8.34 18.41
N THR A 57 -9.96 -8.77 17.16
CA THR A 57 -9.61 -10.16 16.86
C THR A 57 -8.09 -10.36 16.92
N THR A 58 -7.30 -9.45 16.32
CA THR A 58 -5.84 -9.55 16.21
C THR A 58 -5.12 -9.05 17.47
N LYS A 59 -4.70 -9.95 18.37
CA LYS A 59 -3.93 -9.62 19.59
C LYS A 59 -2.41 -9.74 19.43
N GLU A 60 -1.96 -10.49 18.44
CA GLU A 60 -0.56 -10.65 18.04
C GLU A 60 -0.43 -10.43 16.53
N PRO A 61 0.74 -10.02 16.00
CA PRO A 61 0.92 -9.86 14.57
C PRO A 61 0.68 -11.19 13.80
N GLU A 62 -0.32 -11.21 12.92
CA GLU A 62 -0.66 -12.40 12.13
C GLU A 62 -0.04 -12.34 10.71
N PRO A 63 0.80 -13.32 10.31
CA PRO A 63 1.43 -13.32 8.99
C PRO A 63 0.55 -13.96 7.91
N VAL A 64 0.36 -13.24 6.80
CA VAL A 64 -0.14 -13.76 5.53
C VAL A 64 1.03 -13.90 4.55
N ARG A 65 1.39 -15.14 4.21
CA ARG A 65 2.49 -15.43 3.28
C ARG A 65 1.99 -15.60 1.85
N VAL A 66 2.50 -14.76 0.96
CA VAL A 66 2.22 -14.78 -0.47
C VAL A 66 3.45 -15.28 -1.21
N LYS A 67 3.31 -16.42 -1.89
CA LYS A 67 4.41 -17.02 -2.65
C LYS A 67 4.63 -16.27 -3.97
N GLY A 68 5.86 -15.81 -4.15
CA GLY A 68 6.38 -15.31 -5.42
C GLY A 68 6.90 -16.44 -6.32
N ALA A 69 7.56 -16.05 -7.40
CA ALA A 69 8.34 -16.91 -8.28
C ALA A 69 9.70 -17.25 -7.65
N ARG A 70 10.28 -18.39 -8.06
CA ARG A 70 11.63 -18.83 -7.69
C ARG A 70 11.88 -18.92 -6.16
N GLY A 71 10.83 -19.20 -5.38
CA GLY A 71 10.94 -19.41 -3.93
C GLY A 71 10.98 -18.14 -3.09
N HIS A 72 10.83 -16.95 -3.68
CA HIS A 72 10.67 -15.71 -2.92
C HIS A 72 9.27 -15.59 -2.34
N GLU A 73 9.14 -14.92 -1.20
CA GLU A 73 7.87 -14.72 -0.50
C GLU A 73 7.70 -13.24 -0.10
N ILE A 74 6.45 -12.79 -0.08
CA ILE A 74 6.05 -11.55 0.60
C ILE A 74 5.24 -11.97 1.82
N VAL A 75 5.54 -11.40 2.97
CA VAL A 75 4.82 -11.62 4.22
C VAL A 75 4.11 -10.33 4.60
N PHE A 76 2.79 -10.37 4.66
CA PHE A 76 1.97 -9.29 5.18
C PHE A 76 1.71 -9.55 6.66
N TRP A 77 1.96 -8.58 7.52
CA TRP A 77 1.71 -8.66 8.95
C TRP A 77 0.49 -7.82 9.29
N ASP A 78 -0.60 -8.49 9.67
CA ASP A 78 -1.75 -7.81 10.29
C ASP A 78 -1.36 -7.43 11.71
N MET A 79 -1.07 -6.15 11.93
CA MET A 79 -0.72 -5.69 13.27
C MET A 79 -2.00 -5.50 14.09
N PRO A 80 -1.96 -5.71 15.42
CA PRO A 80 -3.08 -5.39 16.29
C PRO A 80 -3.60 -3.94 16.11
N GLY A 81 -4.84 -3.68 16.52
CA GLY A 81 -5.40 -2.33 16.42
C GLY A 81 -4.70 -1.35 17.36
N ILE A 82 -4.44 -0.14 16.86
CA ILE A 82 -3.96 0.95 17.72
C ILE A 82 -5.15 1.46 18.55
N GLY A 83 -4.99 1.54 19.87
CA GLY A 83 -6.01 2.09 20.79
C GLY A 83 -6.78 1.08 21.64
N GLU A 84 -6.44 -0.21 21.55
CA GLU A 84 -7.11 -1.29 22.29
C GLU A 84 -6.73 -1.33 23.78
N SER A 85 -5.64 -0.66 24.17
CA SER A 85 -5.29 -0.40 25.56
C SER A 85 -5.11 1.11 25.75
N ALA A 86 -5.95 1.74 26.58
CA ALA A 86 -5.82 3.16 26.94
C ALA A 86 -4.43 3.48 27.54
N THR A 87 -3.75 2.46 28.06
CA THR A 87 -2.30 2.43 28.28
C THR A 87 -1.64 1.74 27.09
N ALA A 88 -1.22 2.51 26.08
CA ALA A 88 -0.16 2.03 25.20
C ALA A 88 1.10 1.96 26.06
N ASP A 89 1.29 0.84 26.76
CA ASP A 89 2.51 0.61 27.53
C ASP A 89 3.68 0.85 26.59
N ARG A 90 4.73 1.52 27.08
CA ARG A 90 5.94 1.83 26.30
C ARG A 90 6.46 0.59 25.54
N ARG A 91 6.34 -0.59 26.15
CA ARG A 91 6.67 -1.89 25.58
C ARG A 91 5.89 -2.22 24.29
N TYR A 92 4.63 -1.82 24.21
CA TYR A 92 3.79 -2.02 23.03
C TYR A 92 4.25 -1.12 21.87
N LEU A 93 4.54 0.16 22.14
CA LEU A 93 5.09 1.07 21.13
C LEU A 93 6.48 0.63 20.65
N GLU A 94 7.33 0.15 21.55
CA GLU A 94 8.65 -0.41 21.21
C GLU A 94 8.51 -1.63 20.28
N LEU A 95 7.58 -2.55 20.57
CA LEU A 95 7.31 -3.70 19.70
C LEU A 95 6.82 -3.26 18.31
N TYR A 96 5.94 -2.25 18.24
CA TYR A 96 5.50 -1.67 16.97
C TYR A 96 6.68 -1.09 16.20
N LEU A 97 7.48 -0.24 16.85
CA LEU A 97 8.66 0.37 16.22
C LEU A 97 9.63 -0.67 15.68
N THR A 98 10.03 -1.65 16.49
CA THR A 98 10.92 -2.72 16.07
C THR A 98 10.35 -3.40 14.83
N ARG A 99 9.05 -3.74 14.86
CA ARG A 99 8.43 -4.45 13.74
C ARG A 99 8.32 -3.61 12.47
N LEU A 100 7.94 -2.36 12.60
CA LEU A 100 7.79 -1.43 11.48
C LEU A 100 9.13 -1.09 10.83
N VAL A 101 10.19 -0.93 11.63
CA VAL A 101 11.55 -0.69 11.14
C VAL A 101 12.09 -1.90 10.40
N GLU A 102 11.81 -3.12 10.85
CA GLU A 102 12.18 -4.37 10.17
C GLU A 102 11.42 -4.61 8.86
N CYS A 103 10.22 -4.04 8.70
CA CYS A 103 9.44 -4.19 7.48
C CYS A 103 10.03 -3.37 6.33
N ASP A 104 9.80 -3.83 5.10
CA ASP A 104 10.18 -3.13 3.87
C ASP A 104 9.15 -2.05 3.50
N VAL A 105 7.86 -2.32 3.76
CA VAL A 105 6.75 -1.39 3.51
C VAL A 105 5.82 -1.37 4.71
N VAL A 106 5.29 -0.20 5.04
CA VAL A 106 4.29 -0.01 6.10
C VAL A 106 3.02 0.58 5.47
N LEU A 107 1.92 -0.14 5.52
CA LEU A 107 0.60 0.33 5.12
C LEU A 107 -0.10 0.92 6.35
N TRP A 108 -0.28 2.24 6.38
CA TRP A 108 -1.00 2.91 7.45
C TRP A 108 -2.46 3.09 7.05
N ALA A 109 -3.31 2.19 7.56
CA ALA A 109 -4.73 2.14 7.27
C ALA A 109 -5.52 3.14 8.12
N LEU A 110 -6.34 3.94 7.43
CA LEU A 110 -7.23 4.95 7.98
C LEU A 110 -8.65 4.70 7.46
N HIS A 111 -9.67 5.08 8.23
CA HIS A 111 -11.06 4.95 7.80
C HIS A 111 -11.42 6.15 6.92
N ALA A 112 -11.97 5.93 5.73
CA ALA A 112 -12.25 7.03 4.79
C ALA A 112 -13.25 8.07 5.33
N ASP A 113 -14.24 7.63 6.11
CA ASP A 113 -15.22 8.51 6.79
C ASP A 113 -14.67 9.19 8.08
N SER A 114 -13.42 8.93 8.45
CA SER A 114 -12.84 9.61 9.61
C SER A 114 -12.76 11.13 9.37
N ARG A 115 -13.23 11.89 10.35
CA ARG A 115 -13.18 13.36 10.35
C ARG A 115 -11.90 13.92 10.96
N SER A 116 -11.03 13.06 11.50
CA SER A 116 -9.83 13.48 12.19
C SER A 116 -8.67 12.52 11.92
N VAL A 117 -7.53 13.10 11.60
CA VAL A 117 -6.22 12.43 11.51
C VAL A 117 -5.43 12.56 12.81
N THR A 118 -5.93 13.31 13.79
CA THR A 118 -5.17 13.69 14.99
C THR A 118 -4.77 12.49 15.84
N TYR A 119 -5.63 11.49 15.97
CA TYR A 119 -5.29 10.30 16.75
C TYR A 119 -4.11 9.55 16.13
N ASP A 120 -4.20 9.24 14.84
CA ASP A 120 -3.16 8.53 14.10
C ASP A 120 -1.84 9.33 14.06
N ARG A 121 -1.91 10.65 13.86
CA ARG A 121 -0.73 11.53 13.94
C ARG A 121 -0.08 11.46 15.31
N ASN A 122 -0.84 11.61 16.39
CA ASN A 122 -0.31 11.51 17.75
C ASN A 122 0.33 10.14 18.04
N VAL A 123 -0.11 9.07 17.37
CA VAL A 123 0.51 7.75 17.50
C VAL A 123 1.81 7.70 16.71
N LEU A 124 1.81 8.16 15.46
CA LEU A 124 3.02 8.24 14.65
C LEU A 124 4.08 9.12 15.31
N ASP A 125 3.70 10.29 15.83
CA ASP A 125 4.59 11.20 16.56
C ASP A 125 5.26 10.49 17.74
N ARG A 126 4.49 9.76 18.55
CA ARG A 126 5.05 8.98 19.68
C ARG A 126 6.01 7.88 19.23
N LEU A 127 5.73 7.22 18.11
CA LEU A 127 6.64 6.24 17.51
C LEU A 127 7.92 6.91 17.00
N LEU A 128 7.80 8.07 16.34
CA LEU A 128 8.96 8.80 15.84
C LEU A 128 9.79 9.37 17.00
N ASP A 129 9.16 9.89 18.05
CA ASP A 129 9.83 10.46 19.23
C ASP A 129 10.69 9.43 19.97
N SER A 130 10.26 8.17 19.99
CA SER A 130 11.02 7.06 20.59
C SER A 130 12.06 6.45 19.66
N ALA A 131 12.12 6.88 18.38
CA ALA A 131 13.12 6.46 17.40
C ALA A 131 14.27 7.47 17.27
N GLY A 132 15.49 6.97 16.99
CA GLY A 132 16.62 7.81 16.56
C GLY A 132 16.40 8.40 15.16
N GLU A 133 17.17 9.41 14.78
CA GLU A 133 16.97 10.18 13.54
C GLU A 133 16.94 9.30 12.28
N ASP A 134 17.89 8.37 12.14
CA ASP A 134 17.94 7.44 11.01
C ASP A 134 16.70 6.54 10.93
N ALA A 135 16.23 6.06 12.08
CA ALA A 135 15.04 5.21 12.16
C ALA A 135 13.75 6.00 11.84
N ARG A 136 13.67 7.29 12.21
CA ARG A 136 12.55 8.16 11.82
C ARG A 136 12.45 8.30 10.31
N ARG A 137 13.56 8.68 9.65
CA ARG A 137 13.61 8.84 8.18
C ARG A 137 13.30 7.51 7.47
N ALA A 138 13.87 6.42 7.96
CA ALA A 138 13.61 5.09 7.41
C ALA A 138 12.14 4.68 7.55
N LEU A 139 11.50 4.96 8.69
CA LEU A 139 10.10 4.63 8.91
C LEU A 139 9.16 5.44 8.03
N VAL A 140 9.32 6.78 8.00
CA VAL A 140 8.44 7.66 7.19
C VAL A 140 8.52 7.33 5.70
N GLY A 141 9.70 7.06 5.16
CA GLY A 141 9.85 6.65 3.75
C GLY A 141 9.16 5.33 3.38
N LYS A 142 8.97 4.43 4.36
CA LYS A 142 8.30 3.14 4.18
C LYS A 142 6.78 3.22 4.29
N ILE A 143 6.25 4.28 4.91
CA ILE A 143 4.80 4.46 5.10
C ILE A 143 4.12 4.73 3.76
N THR A 144 2.98 4.07 3.56
CA THR A 144 2.01 4.34 2.50
C THR A 144 0.65 4.46 3.18
N LEU A 145 -0.02 5.59 3.03
CA LEU A 145 -1.35 5.77 3.60
C LEU A 145 -2.39 5.00 2.77
N VAL A 146 -3.29 4.31 3.45
CA VAL A 146 -4.38 3.57 2.83
C VAL A 146 -5.71 4.00 3.45
N LEU A 147 -6.58 4.64 2.66
CA LEU A 147 -7.97 4.88 3.08
C LEU A 147 -8.78 3.62 2.81
N THR A 148 -9.22 2.99 3.87
CA THR A 148 -10.12 1.83 3.83
C THR A 148 -11.58 2.26 3.89
N LYS A 149 -12.47 1.37 3.44
CA LYS A 149 -13.93 1.55 3.49
C LYS A 149 -14.40 2.81 2.77
N VAL A 150 -13.79 3.13 1.63
CA VAL A 150 -14.20 4.26 0.77
C VAL A 150 -15.64 4.12 0.25
N ASP A 151 -16.18 2.91 0.28
CA ASP A 151 -17.58 2.62 0.02
C ASP A 151 -18.56 3.27 1.00
N MET A 152 -18.10 3.75 2.16
CA MET A 152 -18.95 4.45 3.13
C MET A 152 -19.05 5.96 2.88
N LEU A 153 -18.29 6.52 1.92
CA LEU A 153 -18.26 7.97 1.66
C LEU A 153 -19.55 8.53 1.04
N ALA A 154 -20.40 7.68 0.45
CA ALA A 154 -21.69 8.08 -0.08
C ALA A 154 -22.64 6.87 -0.18
N PRO A 155 -23.97 7.06 -0.02
CA PRO A 155 -24.97 6.05 -0.40
C PRO A 155 -24.87 5.72 -1.90
N PRO A 156 -25.27 4.50 -2.33
CA PRO A 156 -24.58 3.77 -3.39
C PRO A 156 -24.66 4.44 -4.77
N PRO A 157 -23.49 4.66 -5.39
CA PRO A 157 -23.37 4.84 -6.83
C PRO A 157 -22.25 3.93 -7.40
N TRP A 158 -22.00 2.79 -6.76
CA TRP A 158 -21.07 1.77 -7.27
C TRP A 158 -21.68 1.08 -8.49
N ILE A 159 -20.89 1.00 -9.54
CA ILE A 159 -21.25 0.42 -10.82
C ILE A 159 -20.49 -0.89 -10.94
N PHE A 160 -21.20 -2.01 -11.08
CA PHE A 160 -20.59 -3.27 -11.44
C PHE A 160 -20.48 -3.36 -12.97
N ALA A 161 -19.27 -3.23 -13.48
CA ALA A 161 -18.95 -3.38 -14.89
C ALA A 161 -18.81 -4.87 -15.21
N LYS A 162 -19.86 -5.47 -15.77
CA LYS A 162 -19.92 -6.91 -16.10
C LYS A 162 -19.13 -7.22 -17.37
N GLU A 163 -18.27 -8.24 -17.29
CA GLU A 163 -17.58 -8.84 -18.42
C GLU A 163 -17.76 -10.37 -18.41
N ARG A 164 -18.66 -10.90 -19.27
CA ARG A 164 -19.01 -12.34 -19.31
C ARG A 164 -19.50 -12.87 -17.94
N LYS A 165 -18.68 -13.64 -17.23
CA LYS A 165 -19.00 -14.38 -15.98
C LYS A 165 -18.44 -13.71 -14.72
N ASP A 166 -17.67 -12.67 -14.90
CA ASP A 166 -17.05 -11.85 -13.86
C ASP A 166 -17.15 -10.37 -14.26
N GLY A 167 -16.50 -9.50 -13.50
CA GLY A 167 -16.51 -8.07 -13.72
C GLY A 167 -15.79 -7.38 -12.58
N PHE A 168 -15.86 -6.06 -12.53
CA PHE A 168 -15.24 -5.27 -11.47
C PHE A 168 -16.16 -4.12 -11.07
N PHE A 169 -15.95 -3.58 -9.88
CA PHE A 169 -16.66 -2.41 -9.42
C PHE A 169 -15.89 -1.13 -9.73
N ALA A 170 -16.63 -0.11 -10.14
CA ALA A 170 -16.13 1.23 -10.31
C ALA A 170 -17.06 2.22 -9.58
N PRO A 171 -16.54 3.30 -8.99
CA PRO A 171 -17.36 4.38 -8.47
C PRO A 171 -18.04 5.14 -9.63
N SER A 172 -19.17 5.81 -9.36
CA SER A 172 -19.64 6.87 -10.26
C SER A 172 -18.68 8.05 -10.25
N ALA A 173 -18.77 8.92 -11.26
CA ALA A 173 -17.95 10.14 -11.32
C ALA A 173 -18.08 11.02 -10.06
N GLU A 174 -19.27 11.09 -9.45
CA GLU A 174 -19.48 11.85 -8.22
C GLU A 174 -18.77 11.20 -7.02
N LEU A 175 -18.87 9.88 -6.87
CA LEU A 175 -18.17 9.16 -5.80
C LEU A 175 -16.66 9.19 -6.01
N GLU A 176 -16.19 9.05 -7.24
CA GLU A 176 -14.78 9.15 -7.61
C GLU A 176 -14.21 10.51 -7.20
N ALA A 177 -14.91 11.61 -7.51
CA ALA A 177 -14.52 12.95 -7.08
C ALA A 177 -14.46 13.09 -5.55
N ARG A 178 -15.41 12.48 -4.82
CA ARG A 178 -15.39 12.47 -3.33
C ARG A 178 -14.23 11.65 -2.77
N ILE A 179 -13.93 10.50 -3.37
CA ILE A 179 -12.79 9.66 -3.00
C ILE A 179 -11.49 10.43 -3.21
N GLY A 180 -11.33 11.10 -4.36
CA GLY A 180 -10.18 11.94 -4.67
C GLY A 180 -10.03 13.09 -3.65
N ALA A 181 -11.08 13.86 -3.41
CA ALA A 181 -11.06 14.95 -2.43
C ALA A 181 -10.72 14.47 -1.01
N LYS A 182 -11.10 13.24 -0.64
CA LYS A 182 -10.65 12.64 0.62
C LYS A 182 -9.20 12.22 0.60
N ALA A 183 -8.72 11.60 -0.48
CA ALA A 183 -7.31 11.28 -0.62
C ALA A 183 -6.45 12.53 -0.42
N ASP A 184 -6.79 13.63 -1.11
CA ASP A 184 -6.09 14.91 -1.03
C ASP A 184 -6.11 15.49 0.40
N TYR A 185 -7.28 15.47 1.05
CA TYR A 185 -7.39 15.93 2.44
C TYR A 185 -6.48 15.15 3.39
N PHE A 186 -6.43 13.81 3.28
CA PHE A 186 -5.57 13.00 4.15
C PHE A 186 -4.10 13.15 3.80
N GLU A 187 -3.75 13.30 2.51
CA GLU A 187 -2.39 13.59 2.07
C GLU A 187 -1.89 14.90 2.71
N GLU A 188 -2.68 15.97 2.63
CA GLU A 188 -2.34 17.26 3.24
C GLU A 188 -2.38 17.21 4.78
N ALA A 189 -3.46 16.74 5.38
CA ALA A 189 -3.65 16.82 6.83
C ALA A 189 -2.75 15.86 7.62
N PHE A 190 -2.32 14.75 7.01
CA PHE A 190 -1.46 13.75 7.64
C PHE A 190 -0.01 13.87 7.18
N LEU A 191 0.25 13.76 5.87
CA LEU A 191 1.62 13.59 5.37
C LEU A 191 2.41 14.90 5.36
N ALA A 192 1.76 16.06 5.21
CA ALA A 192 2.46 17.35 5.18
C ALA A 192 3.25 17.61 6.48
N SER A 193 2.78 17.13 7.63
CA SER A 193 3.49 17.24 8.92
C SER A 193 4.80 16.45 8.97
N TYR A 194 5.00 15.50 8.05
CA TYR A 194 6.17 14.63 7.96
C TYR A 194 6.97 14.86 6.67
N ALA A 195 6.62 15.89 5.87
CA ALA A 195 7.17 16.18 4.55
C ALA A 195 8.71 16.18 4.52
N GLU A 196 9.34 16.78 5.54
CA GLU A 196 10.80 16.90 5.66
C GLU A 196 11.51 15.56 5.91
N TRP A 197 10.79 14.55 6.41
CA TRP A 197 11.32 13.22 6.68
C TRP A 197 10.98 12.21 5.59
N PHE A 198 10.19 12.59 4.58
CA PHE A 198 9.94 11.73 3.44
C PHE A 198 11.23 11.52 2.65
N ARG A 199 11.54 10.25 2.45
CA ARG A 199 12.62 9.82 1.57
C ARG A 199 12.09 8.69 0.70
N SER A 200 11.57 9.07 -0.46
CA SER A 200 11.04 8.13 -1.43
C SER A 200 12.15 7.57 -2.29
N ARG A 201 12.11 6.26 -2.52
CA ARG A 201 13.11 5.55 -3.32
C ARG A 201 12.43 4.78 -4.43
N THR A 202 12.98 4.85 -5.62
CA THR A 202 12.62 3.97 -6.74
C THR A 202 13.88 3.50 -7.46
N TYR A 203 13.73 2.55 -8.36
CA TYR A 203 14.83 2.07 -9.18
C TYR A 203 15.11 3.02 -10.35
N ASP A 204 16.37 3.07 -10.77
CA ASP A 204 16.80 3.75 -11.99
C ASP A 204 16.82 2.76 -13.17
N ASP A 205 15.90 2.96 -14.12
CA ASP A 205 15.78 2.20 -15.37
C ASP A 205 16.11 3.04 -16.61
N CYS A 206 16.50 4.32 -16.43
CA CYS A 206 16.63 5.28 -17.52
C CYS A 206 17.95 6.07 -17.50
N GLY A 207 18.85 5.81 -16.54
CA GLY A 207 20.07 6.59 -16.38
C GLY A 207 19.75 7.99 -15.86
N PHE A 208 18.99 8.04 -14.76
CA PHE A 208 18.43 9.26 -14.20
C PHE A 208 19.51 10.29 -13.86
N SER A 209 19.30 11.54 -14.30
CA SER A 209 20.15 12.67 -13.94
C SER A 209 19.38 13.61 -13.00
N PRO A 210 19.83 13.82 -11.75
CA PRO A 210 19.18 14.69 -10.78
C PRO A 210 18.88 16.11 -11.32
N PRO A 211 17.59 16.52 -11.38
CA PRO A 211 17.22 17.87 -11.82
C PRO A 211 17.55 18.97 -10.79
N ASP A 212 17.56 18.63 -9.50
CA ASP A 212 17.85 19.52 -8.37
C ASP A 212 18.43 18.71 -7.19
N ASP A 213 18.78 19.41 -6.11
CA ASP A 213 19.46 18.88 -4.92
C ASP A 213 18.59 17.96 -4.05
N ARG A 214 17.28 17.90 -4.29
CA ARG A 214 16.39 16.97 -3.60
C ARG A 214 16.49 15.56 -4.16
N PHE A 215 17.11 15.38 -5.32
CA PHE A 215 17.31 14.09 -5.95
C PHE A 215 18.73 13.55 -5.72
N GLU A 216 18.82 12.29 -5.32
CA GLU A 216 20.08 11.54 -5.21
C GLU A 216 20.01 10.29 -6.08
N VAL A 217 21.16 9.88 -6.61
CA VAL A 217 21.32 8.58 -7.27
C VAL A 217 22.31 7.75 -6.48
N ASP A 218 21.84 6.61 -5.95
CA ASP A 218 22.66 5.67 -5.20
C ASP A 218 22.49 4.26 -5.75
N SER A 219 23.59 3.67 -6.24
CA SER A 219 23.68 2.23 -6.54
C SER A 219 22.49 1.70 -7.38
N GLY A 220 22.14 2.41 -8.45
CA GLY A 220 21.03 2.05 -9.36
C GLY A 220 19.63 2.42 -8.87
N HIS A 221 19.53 3.32 -7.88
CA HIS A 221 18.27 3.83 -7.35
C HIS A 221 18.23 5.35 -7.42
N VAL A 222 17.03 5.87 -7.61
CA VAL A 222 16.72 7.29 -7.48
C VAL A 222 16.04 7.51 -6.14
N VAL A 223 16.53 8.48 -5.38
CA VAL A 223 15.96 8.89 -4.11
C VAL A 223 15.50 10.34 -4.24
N PHE A 224 14.32 10.63 -3.71
CA PHE A 224 13.79 11.98 -3.57
C PHE A 224 13.60 12.30 -2.09
N ASN A 225 14.22 13.40 -1.66
CA ASN A 225 14.11 13.94 -0.31
C ASN A 225 12.99 14.98 -0.28
N GLY A 226 11.92 14.67 0.45
CA GLY A 226 10.71 15.48 0.54
C GLY A 226 9.46 14.74 0.05
N HIS A 227 8.32 15.43 0.14
CA HIS A 227 7.04 14.93 -0.35
C HIS A 227 6.78 15.45 -1.76
N LEU A 228 6.83 14.55 -2.75
CA LEU A 228 6.59 14.91 -4.15
C LEU A 228 5.09 15.07 -4.39
N MET A 229 4.61 16.30 -4.49
CA MET A 229 3.20 16.62 -4.75
C MET A 229 2.82 16.36 -6.22
N ALA A 230 1.53 16.18 -6.50
CA ALA A 230 1.02 15.90 -7.85
C ALA A 230 1.41 17.00 -8.85
N GLU A 231 1.18 18.27 -8.52
CA GLU A 231 1.53 19.41 -9.39
C GLU A 231 3.02 19.47 -9.69
N GLU A 232 3.86 19.17 -8.70
CA GLU A 232 5.30 19.15 -8.88
C GLU A 232 5.76 17.97 -9.76
N CYS A 233 5.18 16.78 -9.54
CA CYS A 233 5.42 15.61 -10.38
C CYS A 233 5.08 15.90 -11.85
N GLU A 234 3.94 16.53 -12.11
CA GLU A 234 3.55 16.95 -13.46
C GLU A 234 4.53 17.98 -14.05
N ARG A 235 4.90 18.99 -13.26
CA ARG A 235 5.86 20.02 -13.69
C ARG A 235 7.22 19.42 -14.04
N LEU A 236 7.73 18.51 -13.22
CA LEU A 236 9.00 17.80 -13.47
C LEU A 236 8.89 16.91 -14.70
N SER A 237 7.79 16.17 -14.85
CA SER A 237 7.55 15.30 -16.01
C SER A 237 7.45 16.08 -17.33
N ARG A 238 6.88 17.29 -17.31
CA ARG A 238 6.85 18.17 -18.50
C ARG A 238 8.23 18.73 -18.86
N LYS A 239 9.07 19.01 -17.85
CA LYS A 239 10.43 19.54 -18.04
C LYS A 239 11.45 18.46 -18.44
N HIS A 240 11.28 17.25 -17.93
CA HIS A 240 12.15 16.09 -18.16
C HIS A 240 11.31 14.86 -18.54
N PRO A 241 10.72 14.83 -19.75
CA PRO A 241 9.86 13.72 -20.19
C PRO A 241 10.53 12.35 -20.14
N GLU A 242 11.85 12.31 -20.38
CA GLU A 242 12.69 11.11 -20.31
C GLU A 242 12.70 10.43 -18.94
N PHE A 243 12.39 11.18 -17.87
CA PHE A 243 12.37 10.70 -16.48
C PHE A 243 10.96 10.62 -15.89
N SER A 244 9.91 10.84 -16.70
CA SER A 244 8.50 10.83 -16.26
C SER A 244 8.11 9.56 -15.50
N GLY A 245 8.60 8.40 -15.93
CA GLY A 245 8.39 7.13 -15.23
C GLY A 245 8.97 7.12 -13.80
N VAL A 246 10.16 7.67 -13.60
CA VAL A 246 10.78 7.80 -12.27
C VAL A 246 9.96 8.71 -11.37
N PHE A 247 9.55 9.89 -11.86
CA PHE A 247 8.73 10.81 -11.07
C PHE A 247 7.38 10.22 -10.69
N SER A 248 6.72 9.52 -11.62
CA SER A 248 5.47 8.81 -11.33
C SER A 248 5.65 7.80 -10.21
N ARG A 249 6.71 6.98 -10.25
CA ARG A 249 6.98 5.98 -9.21
C ARG A 249 7.30 6.63 -7.86
N LEU A 250 8.07 7.72 -7.85
CA LEU A 250 8.36 8.48 -6.62
C LEU A 250 7.11 9.12 -6.03
N ARG A 251 6.19 9.60 -6.88
CA ARG A 251 4.89 10.13 -6.45
C ARG A 251 4.00 9.02 -5.89
N ASP A 252 3.93 7.88 -6.56
CA ASP A 252 3.14 6.72 -6.14
C ASP A 252 3.53 6.25 -4.73
N ASN A 253 4.78 6.45 -4.33
CA ASN A 253 5.27 6.12 -3.00
C ASN A 253 4.75 7.05 -1.89
N CYS A 254 4.27 8.26 -2.21
CA CYS A 254 3.82 9.24 -1.23
C CYS A 254 2.33 9.55 -1.31
N ARG A 255 1.59 8.95 -2.24
CA ARG A 255 0.15 9.21 -2.37
C ARG A 255 -0.69 8.35 -1.44
N VAL A 256 -1.89 8.82 -1.16
CA VAL A 256 -2.91 8.07 -0.44
C VAL A 256 -3.60 7.07 -1.38
N ILE A 257 -3.69 5.80 -0.97
CA ILE A 257 -4.36 4.75 -1.76
C ILE A 257 -5.74 4.46 -1.18
N CYS A 258 -6.76 4.56 -2.02
CA CYS A 258 -8.16 4.45 -1.63
C CYS A 258 -8.71 3.05 -1.95
N CYS A 259 -9.12 2.31 -0.93
CA CYS A 259 -9.52 0.90 -1.03
C CYS A 259 -10.92 0.64 -0.48
N SER A 260 -11.66 -0.22 -1.18
CA SER A 260 -12.85 -0.89 -0.63
C SER A 260 -12.65 -2.40 -0.68
N SER A 261 -12.64 -3.06 0.48
CA SER A 261 -12.62 -4.52 0.56
C SER A 261 -13.92 -5.13 0.05
N ALA A 262 -15.06 -4.48 0.31
CA ALA A 262 -16.38 -4.95 -0.08
C ALA A 262 -16.56 -4.97 -1.61
N PHE A 263 -16.08 -3.92 -2.28
CA PHE A 263 -16.17 -3.78 -3.74
C PHE A 263 -14.88 -4.18 -4.47
N ARG A 264 -13.86 -4.66 -3.76
CA ARG A 264 -12.52 -4.98 -4.28
C ARG A 264 -11.88 -3.85 -5.10
N TYR A 265 -12.21 -2.61 -4.76
CA TYR A 265 -11.71 -1.40 -5.41
C TYR A 265 -10.36 -0.97 -4.83
N GLY A 266 -9.44 -0.49 -5.67
CA GLY A 266 -8.12 0.03 -5.27
C GLY A 266 -7.09 -1.02 -4.85
N LEU A 267 -7.48 -2.31 -4.80
CA LEU A 267 -6.61 -3.39 -4.32
C LEU A 267 -5.39 -3.64 -5.23
N ALA A 268 -5.60 -3.56 -6.54
CA ALA A 268 -4.54 -3.70 -7.53
C ALA A 268 -3.52 -2.56 -7.44
N GLU A 269 -4.04 -1.34 -7.27
CA GLU A 269 -3.25 -0.13 -7.13
C GLU A 269 -2.38 -0.21 -5.86
N LEU A 270 -2.96 -0.66 -4.75
CA LEU A 270 -2.24 -0.90 -3.50
C LEU A 270 -1.10 -1.92 -3.68
N LEU A 271 -1.35 -3.05 -4.35
CA LEU A 271 -0.30 -4.03 -4.64
C LEU A 271 0.79 -3.46 -5.55
N SER A 272 0.42 -2.66 -6.54
CA SER A 272 1.38 -1.98 -7.43
C SER A 272 2.30 -1.06 -6.64
N VAL A 273 1.77 -0.25 -5.70
CA VAL A 273 2.58 0.62 -4.84
C VAL A 273 3.50 -0.19 -3.92
N VAL A 274 2.99 -1.25 -3.29
CA VAL A 274 3.81 -2.15 -2.47
C VAL A 274 4.95 -2.73 -3.31
N VAL A 275 4.67 -3.22 -4.51
CA VAL A 275 5.69 -3.75 -5.43
C VAL A 275 6.66 -2.66 -5.87
N ASN A 276 6.22 -1.43 -6.14
CA ASN A 276 7.10 -0.35 -6.60
C ASN A 276 8.04 0.16 -5.50
N LYS A 277 7.60 0.13 -4.23
CA LYS A 277 8.47 0.41 -3.07
C LYS A 277 9.52 -0.69 -2.85
N ILE A 278 9.34 -1.85 -3.46
CA ILE A 278 10.22 -3.00 -3.35
C ILE A 278 11.04 -3.08 -4.66
N ASP A 279 12.34 -2.85 -4.58
CA ASP A 279 13.34 -2.84 -5.68
C ASP A 279 13.04 -3.78 -6.89
N LEU A 280 13.39 -3.35 -8.11
CA LEU A 280 13.24 -4.01 -9.43
C LEU A 280 13.60 -5.50 -9.47
N SER A 281 14.51 -5.97 -8.61
CA SER A 281 14.75 -7.41 -8.49
C SER A 281 13.50 -8.20 -8.07
N ALA A 282 12.50 -7.53 -7.50
CA ALA A 282 11.20 -8.01 -7.10
C ALA A 282 10.21 -8.17 -8.27
N SER A 283 10.23 -7.35 -9.32
CA SER A 283 9.25 -7.46 -10.42
C SER A 283 9.34 -8.84 -11.10
N GLY A 284 10.56 -9.32 -11.35
CA GLY A 284 10.82 -10.68 -11.83
C GLY A 284 10.67 -11.79 -10.78
N ARG A 285 10.68 -11.46 -9.47
CA ARG A 285 10.42 -12.42 -8.38
C ARG A 285 8.94 -12.52 -8.04
N PHE A 286 8.14 -11.50 -8.34
CA PHE A 286 6.73 -11.44 -8.01
C PHE A 286 5.86 -11.29 -9.26
N GLY A 287 6.37 -11.61 -10.44
CA GLY A 287 5.58 -11.66 -11.67
C GLY A 287 4.30 -12.49 -11.57
N LYS A 288 4.23 -13.49 -10.68
CA LYS A 288 2.99 -14.23 -10.36
C LYS A 288 1.98 -13.43 -9.53
N VAL A 289 2.46 -12.56 -8.64
CA VAL A 289 1.64 -11.63 -7.85
C VAL A 289 1.20 -10.48 -8.75
N ILE A 290 2.13 -9.88 -9.49
CA ILE A 290 1.89 -8.81 -10.47
C ILE A 290 0.93 -9.27 -11.56
N GLY A 291 1.10 -10.48 -12.12
CA GLY A 291 0.21 -11.03 -13.12
C GLY A 291 -1.21 -11.36 -12.61
N ARG A 292 -1.44 -11.28 -11.29
CA ARG A 292 -2.77 -11.41 -10.65
C ARG A 292 -3.32 -10.08 -10.14
N VAL A 293 -2.59 -8.97 -10.31
CA VAL A 293 -3.01 -7.64 -9.84
C VAL A 293 -4.36 -7.25 -10.43
N GLU A 294 -4.58 -7.52 -11.71
CA GLU A 294 -5.88 -7.28 -12.36
C GLU A 294 -6.98 -8.24 -11.84
N ASP A 295 -6.64 -9.51 -11.62
CA ASP A 295 -7.57 -10.52 -11.09
C ASP A 295 -8.05 -10.21 -9.67
N VAL A 296 -7.20 -9.57 -8.86
CA VAL A 296 -7.53 -9.20 -7.47
C VAL A 296 -8.73 -8.27 -7.39
N GLN A 297 -9.09 -7.55 -8.45
CA GLN A 297 -10.26 -6.66 -8.46
C GLN A 297 -11.52 -7.34 -8.98
N ARG A 298 -11.37 -8.51 -9.62
CA ARG A 298 -12.48 -9.18 -10.30
C ARG A 298 -13.39 -9.88 -9.29
N VAL A 299 -14.69 -9.76 -9.52
CA VAL A 299 -15.76 -10.39 -8.74
C VAL A 299 -16.58 -11.28 -9.66
N LYS A 300 -16.94 -12.48 -9.21
CA LYS A 300 -17.86 -13.34 -9.96
C LYS A 300 -19.25 -12.75 -9.92
N VAL A 301 -19.98 -12.76 -11.04
CA VAL A 301 -21.35 -12.22 -11.10
C VAL A 301 -22.28 -12.90 -10.08
N SER A 302 -22.04 -14.16 -9.73
CA SER A 302 -22.78 -14.89 -8.69
C SER A 302 -22.64 -14.28 -7.29
N GLU A 303 -21.50 -13.68 -6.97
CA GLU A 303 -21.20 -13.05 -5.68
C GLU A 303 -21.78 -11.62 -5.60
N VAL A 304 -22.00 -10.98 -6.74
CA VAL A 304 -22.60 -9.64 -6.82
C VAL A 304 -24.08 -9.67 -6.44
N ARG A 305 -24.79 -10.80 -6.61
CA ARG A 305 -26.21 -10.94 -6.30
C ARG A 305 -26.56 -10.67 -4.82
N SER A 306 -25.61 -10.87 -3.90
CA SER A 306 -25.80 -10.59 -2.48
C SER A 306 -25.59 -9.12 -2.11
N ALA A 307 -25.07 -8.30 -3.02
CA ALA A 307 -24.61 -6.95 -2.71
C ALA A 307 -25.67 -5.86 -2.98
N GLY A 308 -26.90 -6.01 -2.47
CA GLY A 308 -27.89 -4.91 -2.42
C GLY A 308 -28.12 -4.10 -3.71
N THR A 309 -28.37 -2.78 -3.57
CA THR A 309 -28.66 -1.85 -4.68
C THR A 309 -27.38 -1.45 -5.43
N ILE A 310 -27.04 -2.18 -6.49
CA ILE A 310 -25.92 -1.88 -7.39
C ILE A 310 -26.46 -1.55 -8.79
N VAL A 311 -25.78 -0.66 -9.51
CA VAL A 311 -26.00 -0.47 -10.94
C VAL A 311 -25.13 -1.46 -11.73
N VAL A 312 -25.72 -2.33 -12.54
CA VAL A 312 -24.96 -3.22 -13.43
C VAL A 312 -24.80 -2.56 -14.80
N TRP A 313 -23.58 -2.48 -15.30
CA TRP A 313 -23.27 -2.03 -16.66
C TRP A 313 -22.72 -3.20 -17.48
N ASP A 314 -23.40 -3.56 -18.57
CA ASP A 314 -22.90 -4.59 -19.51
C ASP A 314 -21.95 -3.91 -20.50
N ILE A 315 -20.64 -4.13 -20.31
CA ILE A 315 -19.59 -3.51 -21.14
C ILE A 315 -19.75 -3.91 -22.61
N ARG A 316 -20.21 -5.13 -22.91
CA ARG A 316 -20.33 -5.63 -24.29
C ARG A 316 -21.50 -5.02 -25.04
N ARG A 317 -22.58 -4.75 -24.31
CA ARG A 317 -23.83 -4.21 -24.88
C ARG A 317 -23.95 -2.70 -24.70
N ASP A 318 -22.97 -2.09 -24.03
CA ASP A 318 -22.90 -0.66 -23.68
C ASP A 318 -24.22 -0.13 -23.12
N ARG A 319 -24.80 -0.87 -22.16
CA ARG A 319 -26.11 -0.54 -21.59
C ARG A 319 -26.18 -0.84 -20.11
N LYS A 320 -26.95 -0.01 -19.41
CA LYS A 320 -27.36 -0.24 -18.02
C LYS A 320 -28.34 -1.42 -17.94
N VAL A 321 -28.05 -2.35 -17.04
CA VAL A 321 -28.97 -3.44 -16.66
C VAL A 321 -29.46 -3.11 -15.25
N PHE A 322 -30.75 -2.80 -15.13
CA PHE A 322 -31.34 -2.23 -13.91
C PHE A 322 -31.65 -3.28 -12.84
N ASP A 323 -31.85 -4.54 -13.23
CA ASP A 323 -32.21 -5.62 -12.32
C ASP A 323 -31.33 -6.86 -12.55
N PHE A 324 -30.87 -7.48 -11.46
CA PHE A 324 -30.11 -8.74 -11.52
C PHE A 324 -30.92 -9.87 -12.16
N LEU A 325 -32.25 -9.76 -12.19
CA LEU A 325 -33.18 -10.69 -12.82
C LEU A 325 -33.17 -10.61 -14.36
N ASP A 326 -32.73 -9.50 -14.95
CA ASP A 326 -32.68 -9.29 -16.40
C ASP A 326 -31.31 -9.65 -17.02
N VAL A 327 -30.38 -10.15 -16.19
CA VAL A 327 -29.05 -10.54 -16.61
C VAL A 327 -29.07 -12.02 -16.99
N ASP A 328 -29.01 -12.34 -18.29
CA ASP A 328 -28.71 -13.72 -18.71
C ASP A 328 -27.31 -14.14 -18.20
N PHE A 329 -27.28 -15.28 -17.51
CA PHE A 329 -26.08 -15.90 -16.92
C PHE A 329 -25.47 -16.93 -17.87
#